data_AF-A0A914QSK8-F1
#
_entry.id   AF-A0A914QSK8-F1
#
_cell.length_a   1.000
_cell.length_b   1.000
_cell.length_c   1.000
_cell.angle_alpha   90.00
_cell.angle_beta   90.00
_cell.angle_gamma   90.00
#
_symmetry.space_group_name_H-M   'P 1'
#
loop_
_entity.id
_entity.type
_entity.pdbx_description
1 polymer ?
#
loop_
_entity_poly.entity_id
_entity_poly.type
_entity_poly.pdbx_seq_one_letter_code
_entity_poly.pdbx_strand_id
1 'polypeptide(L)'
;MVKAGRGDGKLEDVKPKYDEDAKKWYTYLQKRLEKVGSGYVASKLSWADFVLAEAIQTSMNFDADFAKKFPKIVEYKKKVHSNPKIKDYVEKRPESQF
;
A
#
# COMPACT_ATOMS: atom_id res chain seq x y z
N MET A 1 -18.32 13.24 3.40
CA MET A 1 -18.56 11.89 2.83
C MET A 1 -17.26 11.38 2.25
N VAL A 2 -16.67 10.34 2.85
CA VAL A 2 -15.52 9.66 2.23
C VAL A 2 -16.08 8.73 1.18
N LYS A 3 -15.93 9.07 -0.11
CA LYS A 3 -16.36 8.20 -1.22
C LYS A 3 -15.47 6.96 -1.24
N ALA A 4 -16.05 5.80 -0.93
CA ALA A 4 -15.42 4.52 -1.14
C ALA A 4 -15.50 4.15 -2.65
N GLY A 5 -14.64 4.76 -3.46
CA GLY A 5 -14.58 4.46 -4.90
C GLY A 5 -15.75 5.00 -5.72
N ARG A 6 -16.10 4.27 -6.79
CA ARG A 6 -17.05 4.66 -7.85
C ARG A 6 -18.54 4.54 -7.48
N GLY A 7 -18.90 4.25 -6.24
CA GLY A 7 -20.29 4.06 -5.79
C GLY A 7 -20.64 4.86 -4.54
N ASP A 8 -21.94 5.11 -4.35
CA ASP A 8 -22.51 5.93 -3.28
C ASP A 8 -22.60 5.21 -1.91
N GLY A 9 -21.82 4.13 -1.70
CA GLY A 9 -21.81 3.37 -0.46
C GLY A 9 -21.15 4.14 0.69
N LYS A 10 -21.71 4.04 1.90
CA LYS A 10 -21.09 4.61 3.10
C LYS A 10 -19.82 3.81 3.45
N LEU A 11 -18.80 4.51 3.94
CA LEU A 11 -17.49 3.94 4.31
C LEU A 11 -17.61 2.76 5.30
N GLU A 12 -18.60 2.83 6.18
CA GLU A 12 -18.85 1.87 7.25
C GLU A 12 -19.34 0.52 6.70
N ASP A 13 -20.14 0.54 5.63
CA ASP A 13 -20.71 -0.67 5.02
C ASP A 13 -19.65 -1.46 4.24
N VAL A 14 -18.64 -0.76 3.69
CA VAL A 14 -17.57 -1.38 2.90
C VAL A 14 -16.38 -1.85 3.74
N LYS A 15 -16.25 -1.34 4.97
CA LYS A 15 -15.07 -1.57 5.81
C LYS A 15 -14.83 -3.05 6.17
N PRO A 16 -15.84 -3.85 6.55
CA PRO A 16 -15.61 -5.26 6.90
C PRO A 16 -15.06 -6.07 5.74
N LYS A 17 -15.63 -5.88 4.54
CA LYS A 17 -15.19 -6.55 3.32
C LYS A 17 -13.80 -6.07 2.91
N TYR A 18 -13.55 -4.77 2.99
CA TYR A 18 -12.22 -4.20 2.78
C TYR A 18 -11.18 -4.81 3.72
N ASP A 19 -11.47 -4.91 5.03
CA ASP A 19 -10.55 -5.46 6.02
C ASP A 19 -10.22 -6.94 5.73
N GLU A 20 -11.20 -7.73 5.31
CA GLU A 20 -10.99 -9.13 4.89
C GLU A 20 -10.11 -9.23 3.63
N ASP A 21 -10.45 -8.48 2.59
CA ASP A 21 -9.73 -8.48 1.31
C ASP A 21 -8.29 -7.95 1.49
N ALA A 22 -8.12 -6.88 2.26
CA ALA A 22 -6.81 -6.32 2.61
C ALA A 22 -5.98 -7.36 3.37
N LYS A 23 -6.54 -8.01 4.39
CA LYS A 23 -5.83 -9.05 5.14
C LYS A 23 -5.35 -10.17 4.23
N LYS A 24 -6.21 -10.66 3.33
CA LYS A 24 -5.85 -11.71 2.36
C LYS A 24 -4.73 -11.26 1.42
N TRP A 25 -4.88 -10.08 0.82
CA TRP A 25 -3.94 -9.54 -0.16
C TRP A 25 -2.57 -9.24 0.43
N TYR A 26 -2.54 -8.53 1.56
CA TYR A 26 -1.28 -8.13 2.20
C TYR A 26 -0.55 -9.31 2.86
N THR A 27 -1.27 -10.33 3.32
CA THR A 27 -0.65 -11.60 3.73
C THR A 27 0.05 -12.29 2.55
N TYR A 28 -0.59 -12.32 1.37
CA TYR A 28 0.01 -12.89 0.17
C TYR A 28 1.25 -12.10 -0.27
N LEU A 29 1.17 -10.77 -0.29
CA LEU A 29 2.30 -9.90 -0.63
C LEU A 29 3.48 -10.11 0.32
N GLN A 30 3.23 -10.17 1.63
CA GLN A 30 4.29 -10.43 2.60
C GLN A 30 4.98 -11.78 2.34
N LYS A 31 4.21 -12.86 2.14
CA LYS A 31 4.77 -14.19 1.81
C LYS A 31 5.58 -14.16 0.51
N ARG A 32 5.14 -13.39 -0.49
CA ARG A 32 5.88 -13.20 -1.73
C ARG A 32 7.22 -12.51 -1.49
N LEU A 33 7.24 -11.42 -0.71
CA LEU A 33 8.46 -10.69 -0.37
C LEU A 33 9.44 -11.58 0.41
N GLU A 34 8.94 -12.34 1.39
CA GLU A 34 9.74 -13.29 2.17
C GLU A 34 10.32 -14.40 1.28
N LYS A 35 9.53 -14.95 0.34
CA LYS A 35 10.00 -15.99 -0.61
C LYS A 35 11.09 -15.49 -1.55
N VAL A 36 11.00 -14.24 -2.01
CA VAL A 36 11.99 -13.68 -2.96
C VAL A 36 13.26 -13.23 -2.25
N GLY A 37 13.15 -12.70 -1.03
CA GLY A 37 14.30 -12.34 -0.18
C GLY A 37 15.09 -11.09 -0.60
N SER A 38 14.85 -10.52 -1.77
CA SER A 38 15.47 -9.26 -2.24
C SER A 38 14.92 -8.02 -1.51
N GLY A 39 13.76 -8.16 -0.88
CA GLY A 39 12.95 -7.05 -0.36
C GLY A 39 12.23 -6.24 -1.44
N TYR A 40 12.16 -6.76 -2.67
CA TYR A 40 11.28 -6.33 -3.76
C TYR A 40 10.40 -7.51 -4.19
N VAL A 41 9.33 -7.27 -4.96
CA VAL A 41 8.44 -8.38 -5.41
C VAL A 41 9.08 -9.29 -6.47
N ALA A 42 10.16 -8.82 -7.09
CA ALA A 42 11.05 -9.54 -7.97
C ALA A 42 12.49 -9.51 -7.42
N SER A 43 13.46 -10.08 -8.14
CA SER A 43 14.86 -10.13 -7.69
C SER A 43 15.50 -8.74 -7.52
N LYS A 44 14.97 -7.72 -8.19
CA LYS A 44 15.41 -6.32 -8.13
C LYS A 44 14.19 -5.39 -8.22
N LEU A 45 14.42 -4.10 -7.92
CA LEU A 45 13.42 -3.05 -8.06
C LEU A 45 12.81 -3.07 -9.48
N SER A 46 11.49 -3.05 -9.53
CA SER A 46 10.70 -3.13 -10.75
C SER A 46 9.52 -2.16 -10.71
N TRP A 47 8.88 -1.95 -11.86
CA TRP A 47 7.67 -1.13 -11.93
C TRP A 47 6.55 -1.62 -10.99
N ALA A 48 6.46 -2.94 -10.78
CA ALA A 48 5.49 -3.52 -9.87
C ALA A 48 5.65 -3.00 -8.43
N ASP A 49 6.88 -2.70 -8.01
CA ASP A 49 7.12 -2.16 -6.67
C ASP A 49 6.55 -0.75 -6.49
N PHE A 50 6.57 0.08 -7.55
CA PHE A 50 5.98 1.43 -7.51
C PHE A 50 4.46 1.37 -7.47
N VAL A 51 3.85 0.51 -8.30
CA VAL A 51 2.39 0.31 -8.31
C VAL A 51 1.91 -0.16 -6.93
N LEU A 52 2.63 -1.08 -6.30
CA LEU A 52 2.30 -1.57 -4.97
C LEU A 52 2.53 -0.50 -3.89
N ALA A 53 3.61 0.26 -3.96
CA ALA A 53 3.88 1.34 -3.01
C ALA A 53 2.77 2.41 -3.02
N GLU A 54 2.25 2.75 -4.20
CA GLU A 54 1.10 3.65 -4.33
C GLU A 54 -0.20 3.02 -3.83
N ALA A 55 -0.48 1.76 -4.18
CA ALA A 55 -1.66 1.06 -3.67
C ALA A 55 -1.66 0.99 -2.12
N ILE A 56 -0.50 0.78 -1.51
CA ILE A 56 -0.32 0.80 -0.06
C ILE A 56 -0.56 2.21 0.49
N GLN A 57 -0.09 3.27 -0.18
CA GLN A 57 -0.39 4.65 0.23
C GLN A 57 -1.89 4.92 0.21
N THR A 58 -2.60 4.53 -0.84
CA THR A 58 -4.07 4.68 -0.92
C THR A 58 -4.77 3.91 0.21
N SER A 59 -4.34 2.68 0.50
CA SER A 59 -4.85 1.90 1.63
C SER A 59 -4.62 2.58 2.98
N MET A 60 -3.46 3.21 3.18
CA MET A 60 -3.15 3.99 4.39
C MET A 60 -4.00 5.26 4.51
N ASN A 61 -4.30 5.92 3.39
CA ASN A 61 -5.19 7.09 3.35
C ASN A 61 -6.63 6.71 3.70
N PHE A 62 -7.04 5.49 3.34
CA PHE A 62 -8.40 4.99 3.55
C PHE A 62 -8.62 4.41 4.96
N ASP A 63 -7.61 3.72 5.51
CA ASP A 63 -7.67 3.03 6.80
C ASP A 63 -6.55 3.52 7.72
N ALA A 64 -6.91 4.35 8.70
CA ALA A 64 -5.96 4.93 9.64
C ALA A 64 -5.21 3.88 10.49
N ASP A 65 -5.77 2.67 10.66
CA ASP A 65 -5.14 1.58 11.38
C ASP A 65 -4.29 0.67 10.49
N PHE A 66 -4.24 0.92 9.18
CA PHE A 66 -3.52 0.09 8.20
C PHE A 66 -2.07 -0.17 8.62
N ALA A 67 -1.36 0.87 9.06
CA ALA A 67 0.04 0.76 9.45
C ALA A 67 0.26 -0.14 10.67
N LYS A 68 -0.72 -0.19 11.58
CA LYS A 68 -0.70 -1.09 12.75
C LYS A 68 -1.01 -2.52 12.34
N LYS A 69 -1.95 -2.71 11.40
CA LYS A 69 -2.36 -4.04 10.89
C LYS A 69 -1.26 -4.71 10.05
N PHE A 70 -0.52 -3.92 9.26
CA PHE A 70 0.44 -4.44 8.27
C PHE A 70 1.81 -3.75 8.34
N PRO A 71 2.53 -3.79 9.49
CA PRO A 71 3.78 -3.05 9.68
C PRO A 71 4.86 -3.42 8.67
N LYS A 72 5.03 -4.71 8.36
CA LYS A 72 6.00 -5.18 7.35
C LYS A 72 5.72 -4.66 5.94
N ILE A 73 4.46 -4.44 5.60
CA ILE A 73 4.07 -3.88 4.29
C ILE A 73 4.42 -2.39 4.23
N VAL A 74 4.26 -1.67 5.35
CA VAL A 74 4.71 -0.28 5.46
C VAL A 74 6.24 -0.20 5.34
N GLU A 75 6.99 -1.12 5.92
CA GLU A 75 8.45 -1.19 5.76
C GLU A 75 8.86 -1.44 4.30
N TYR A 76 8.17 -2.35 3.62
CA TYR A 76 8.38 -2.59 2.19
C TYR A 76 8.19 -1.31 1.36
N LYS A 77 7.07 -0.60 1.56
CA LYS A 77 6.83 0.69 0.89
C LYS A 77 7.95 1.70 1.17
N LYS A 78 8.39 1.82 2.43
CA LYS A 78 9.51 2.70 2.81
C LYS A 78 10.79 2.33 2.08
N LYS A 79 11.07 1.03 1.91
CA LYS A 79 12.22 0.54 1.13
C LYS A 79 12.10 0.94 -0.35
N VAL A 80 10.93 0.85 -0.96
CA VAL A 80 10.71 1.33 -2.34
C VAL A 80 10.97 2.84 -2.44
N HIS A 81 10.46 3.62 -1.49
CA HIS A 81 10.64 5.09 -1.45
C HIS A 81 12.05 5.54 -1.04
N SER A 82 12.90 4.63 -0.54
CA SER A 82 14.28 4.97 -0.15
C SER A 82 15.20 5.29 -1.33
N ASN A 83 14.79 4.98 -2.56
CA ASN A 83 15.52 5.36 -3.75
C ASN A 83 15.55 6.90 -3.87
N PRO A 84 16.74 7.54 -3.95
CA PRO A 84 16.85 9.00 -3.92
C PRO A 84 15.98 9.73 -4.93
N LYS A 85 15.91 9.22 -6.17
CA LYS A 85 15.10 9.85 -7.23
C LYS A 85 13.60 9.79 -6.96
N ILE A 86 13.16 8.75 -6.25
CA ILE A 86 11.75 8.54 -5.92
C ILE A 86 11.39 9.32 -4.66
N LYS A 87 12.28 9.30 -3.66
CA LYS A 87 12.14 10.08 -2.44
C LYS A 87 11.90 11.56 -2.77
N ASP A 88 12.75 12.14 -3.60
CA ASP A 88 12.65 13.54 -4.04
C ASP A 88 11.30 13.86 -4.70
N TYR A 89 10.73 12.92 -5.45
CA TYR A 89 9.40 13.08 -6.07
C TYR A 89 8.28 12.96 -5.04
N VAL A 90 8.32 11.94 -4.18
CA VAL A 90 7.28 11.67 -3.17
C VAL A 90 7.18 12.82 -2.16
N GLU A 91 8.29 13.47 -1.82
CA GLU A 91 8.30 14.63 -0.91
C GLU A 91 7.72 15.91 -1.55
N LYS A 92 7.74 16.03 -2.88
CA LYS A 92 7.32 17.23 -3.62
C LYS A 92 5.95 17.11 -4.28
N ARG A 93 5.45 15.89 -4.49
CA ARG A 93 4.18 15.67 -5.17
C ARG A 93 3.01 16.24 -4.35
N PRO A 94 1.94 16.71 -4.99
CA PRO A 94 0.74 17.12 -4.27
C PRO A 94 0.17 15.98 -3.43
N GLU A 95 -0.32 16.30 -2.23
CA GLU A 95 -1.09 15.34 -1.44
C GLU A 95 -2.46 15.13 -2.08
N SER A 96 -2.79 13.87 -2.38
CA SER A 96 -4.09 13.46 -2.88
C SER A 96 -4.61 12.25 -2.09
N GLN A 97 -5.93 12.11 -2.07
CA GLN A 97 -6.56 10.96 -1.43
C GLN A 97 -6.27 9.65 -2.21
N PHE A 98 -6.15 9.75 -3.53
CA PHE A 98 -5.90 8.67 -4.49
C PHE A 98 -4.99 9.15 -5.62
#